data_AF-A0A8T0F718-F1
#
_entry.id   AF-A0A8T0F718-F1
#
_cell.length_a   1.000
_cell.length_b   1.000
_cell.length_c   1.000
_cell.angle_alpha   90.00
_cell.angle_beta   90.00
_cell.angle_gamma   90.00
#
_symmetry.space_group_name_H-M   'P 1'
#
loop_
_entity.id
_entity.type
_entity.pdbx_description
1 polymer ?
#
loop_
_entity_poly.entity_id
_entity_poly.type
_entity_poly.pdbx_seq_one_letter_code
_entity_poly.pdbx_strand_id
1 'polypeptide(L)'
;MVAKKYFDIGDLVWAKMKSFPFWPAKIVKPPADTKSSALKKARHYVFFFGSENYAWILDQNIVQHSEEMLQAASSKKNSNSLKLAIKQITEEAPQKAKLLVKEKESPEVSTSGTKRKTAKVQRMKQKTERPRVRKKVVLKRCIMDENANKRISTVTENDYIEPQLGPIIHLHEPNEAARAKNVRPSNKKIGFIGLGMMGQRLVKNLLTTNHKVTVWNRSLEKCIDFAQAGVVLAESPCDMVRICDIIFCCVSDSKASKNVVFGKHGILSGLERSPHGSKGYVEMTTMDPTTSTEIAEAITHKGGRYLEATINGTLEKAEDRAMLILSVGDRKLFSNCESCFFAFSHNVYHLSCDVGSGSKMKLILSMLIGILQAAFAEAMALVKRCNLNQVNFMEILEHGHLYSRFIEEKGRVLLSGSFPTDNSLEHLQKDLELALSLGTDYKQPMLVTTAANEVFKCANSLLYSDVYAFYSNSS
;
A
#
# COMPACT_ATOMS: atom_id res chain seq x y z
N MET A 1 15.37 -43.44 0.33
CA MET A 1 14.09 -42.79 0.00
C MET A 1 13.60 -42.12 1.28
N VAL A 2 13.28 -40.83 1.26
CA VAL A 2 12.75 -40.15 2.46
C VAL A 2 11.27 -40.50 2.60
N ALA A 3 10.83 -40.85 3.82
CA ALA A 3 9.43 -41.14 4.09
C ALA A 3 8.58 -39.89 3.80
N LYS A 4 7.50 -40.08 3.03
CA LYS A 4 6.57 -39.01 2.68
C LYS A 4 5.75 -38.68 3.94
N LYS A 5 6.08 -37.59 4.64
CA LYS A 5 5.27 -37.13 5.78
C LYS A 5 3.89 -36.71 5.26
N TYR A 6 2.86 -37.29 5.87
CA TYR A 6 1.48 -36.83 5.75
C TYR A 6 1.19 -35.93 6.96
N PHE A 7 0.35 -34.92 6.77
CA PHE A 7 -0.08 -34.03 7.84
C PHE A 7 -1.60 -34.00 7.89
N ASP A 8 -2.17 -34.04 9.09
CA ASP A 8 -3.60 -34.14 9.33
C ASP A 8 -4.21 -32.81 9.81
N ILE A 9 -5.54 -32.69 9.75
CA ILE A 9 -6.25 -31.51 10.26
C ILE A 9 -6.04 -31.43 11.77
N GLY A 10 -5.62 -30.27 12.27
CA GLY A 10 -5.22 -30.07 13.67
C GLY A 10 -3.74 -30.37 13.95
N ASP A 11 -2.90 -30.62 12.94
CA ASP A 11 -1.45 -30.63 13.12
C ASP A 11 -0.89 -29.22 13.35
N LEU A 12 -0.10 -29.10 14.43
CA LEU A 12 0.76 -27.96 14.67
C LEU A 12 2.00 -28.08 13.79
N VAL A 13 2.28 -27.04 13.02
CA VAL A 13 3.31 -27.01 12.00
C VAL A 13 4.02 -25.66 11.97
N TRP A 14 5.14 -25.61 11.27
CA TRP A 14 5.76 -24.37 10.82
C TRP A 14 5.57 -24.28 9.31
N ALA A 15 4.85 -23.25 8.86
CA ALA A 15 4.54 -23.04 7.45
C ALA A 15 5.30 -21.84 6.89
N LYS A 16 5.71 -21.92 5.61
CA LYS A 16 6.48 -20.87 4.93
C LYS A 16 5.77 -20.33 3.68
N MET A 17 5.45 -19.04 3.72
CA MET A 17 4.97 -18.29 2.54
C MET A 17 6.14 -17.79 1.68
N LYS A 18 5.87 -17.46 0.41
CA LYS A 18 6.86 -16.84 -0.48
C LYS A 18 7.34 -15.52 0.14
N SER A 19 8.66 -15.33 0.23
CA SER A 19 9.32 -14.18 0.87
C SER A 19 9.23 -14.05 2.39
N PHE A 20 8.65 -15.02 3.13
CA PHE A 20 8.60 -15.02 4.60
C PHE A 20 9.44 -16.15 5.22
N PRO A 21 9.89 -16.02 6.48
CA PRO A 21 10.46 -17.15 7.23
C PRO A 21 9.39 -18.21 7.56
N PHE A 22 9.82 -19.33 8.13
CA PHE A 22 8.88 -20.29 8.74
C PHE A 22 8.16 -19.64 9.92
N TRP A 23 6.85 -19.83 10.00
CA TRP A 23 5.98 -19.21 11.01
C TRP A 23 5.11 -20.25 11.73
N PRO A 24 4.82 -20.10 13.05
CA PRO A 24 3.95 -21.00 13.80
C PRO A 24 2.54 -21.08 13.20
N ALA A 25 2.06 -22.29 12.94
CA ALA A 25 0.79 -22.48 12.24
C ALA A 25 0.09 -23.79 12.59
N LYS A 26 -1.17 -23.92 12.14
CA LYS A 26 -2.02 -25.10 12.34
C LYS A 26 -2.74 -25.48 11.05
N ILE A 27 -2.80 -26.76 10.71
CA ILE A 27 -3.59 -27.23 9.57
C ILE A 27 -5.07 -27.24 9.93
N VAL A 28 -5.90 -26.63 9.08
CA VAL A 28 -7.33 -26.41 9.33
C VAL A 28 -8.15 -26.74 8.08
N LYS A 29 -9.44 -27.02 8.26
CA LYS A 29 -10.36 -27.28 7.13
C LYS A 29 -10.66 -25.95 6.41
N PRO A 30 -10.63 -25.90 5.06
CA PRO A 30 -11.02 -24.70 4.32
C PRO A 30 -12.52 -24.39 4.48
N PRO A 31 -12.90 -23.10 4.59
CA PRO A 31 -14.28 -22.64 4.45
C PRO A 31 -14.90 -23.03 3.09
N ALA A 32 -16.23 -23.20 3.06
CA ALA A 32 -16.96 -23.75 1.91
C ALA A 32 -16.94 -22.87 0.64
N ASP A 33 -16.63 -21.60 0.79
CA ASP A 33 -16.50 -20.56 -0.23
C ASP A 33 -15.05 -20.36 -0.73
N THR A 34 -14.07 -21.01 -0.09
CA THR A 34 -12.65 -20.84 -0.41
C THR A 34 -12.31 -21.53 -1.73
N LYS A 35 -12.27 -20.75 -2.82
CA LYS A 35 -11.81 -21.20 -4.14
C LYS A 35 -10.37 -21.75 -4.06
N SER A 36 -10.21 -23.06 -4.26
CA SER A 36 -8.89 -23.68 -4.43
C SER A 36 -8.27 -23.19 -5.74
N SER A 37 -7.39 -22.18 -5.63
CA SER A 37 -6.65 -21.61 -6.76
C SER A 37 -5.89 -22.70 -7.52
N ALA A 38 -5.76 -22.52 -8.84
CA ALA A 38 -5.34 -23.53 -9.82
C ALA A 38 -3.85 -23.96 -9.72
N LEU A 39 -3.46 -24.53 -8.58
CA LEU A 39 -2.17 -25.17 -8.35
C LEU A 39 -2.41 -26.64 -8.00
N LYS A 40 -2.18 -27.55 -8.97
CA LYS A 40 -2.20 -29.03 -8.81
C LYS A 40 -1.13 -29.57 -7.83
N LYS A 41 -0.63 -28.76 -6.90
CA LYS A 41 0.50 -29.02 -5.99
C LYS A 41 0.29 -28.50 -4.55
N ALA A 42 -0.70 -27.64 -4.28
CA ALA A 42 -1.04 -27.24 -2.90
C ALA A 42 -1.99 -28.27 -2.28
N ARG A 43 -1.80 -28.62 -0.99
CA ARG A 43 -2.57 -29.68 -0.33
C ARG A 43 -3.16 -29.30 1.03
N HIS A 44 -2.52 -28.39 1.76
CA HIS A 44 -2.92 -28.06 3.13
C HIS A 44 -3.36 -26.61 3.23
N TYR A 45 -4.52 -26.40 3.84
CA TYR A 45 -5.03 -25.10 4.24
C TYR A 45 -4.61 -24.86 5.70
N VAL A 46 -4.02 -23.69 5.96
CA VAL A 46 -3.20 -23.45 7.15
C VAL A 46 -3.55 -22.11 7.78
N PHE A 47 -3.76 -22.10 9.10
CA PHE A 47 -3.95 -20.93 9.96
C PHE A 47 -2.62 -20.51 10.58
N PHE A 48 -2.28 -19.22 10.54
CA PHE A 48 -1.03 -18.66 11.07
C PHE A 48 -1.26 -17.93 12.40
N PHE A 49 -0.76 -18.52 13.50
CA PHE A 49 -0.85 -17.96 14.83
C PHE A 49 -0.28 -16.54 14.92
N GLY A 50 -0.81 -15.71 15.81
CA GLY A 50 -0.42 -14.32 16.05
C GLY A 50 -0.67 -13.33 14.90
N SER A 51 -1.05 -13.82 13.71
CA SER A 51 -1.43 -13.00 12.55
C SER A 51 -2.89 -13.22 12.11
N GLU A 52 -3.51 -14.31 12.59
CA GLU A 52 -4.90 -14.73 12.31
C GLU A 52 -5.24 -14.92 10.82
N ASN A 53 -4.21 -15.05 9.97
CA ASN A 53 -4.35 -15.28 8.53
C ASN A 53 -4.48 -16.75 8.18
N TYR A 54 -5.08 -17.03 7.01
CA TYR A 54 -5.23 -18.36 6.44
C TYR A 54 -4.66 -18.42 5.02
N ALA A 55 -3.97 -19.50 4.66
CA ALA A 55 -3.49 -19.70 3.28
C ALA A 55 -3.36 -21.19 2.89
N TRP A 56 -3.33 -21.44 1.57
CA TRP A 56 -2.97 -22.72 0.98
C TRP A 56 -1.45 -22.84 0.85
N ILE A 57 -0.86 -23.90 1.42
CA ILE A 57 0.59 -24.12 1.46
C ILE A 57 0.95 -25.47 0.79
N LEU A 58 2.11 -25.51 0.14
CA LEU A 58 2.71 -26.70 -0.47
C LEU A 58 3.39 -27.57 0.61
N ASP A 59 3.31 -28.90 0.53
CA ASP A 59 3.91 -29.84 1.50
C ASP A 59 5.39 -29.53 1.81
N GLN A 60 6.16 -29.17 0.77
CA GLN A 60 7.59 -28.82 0.86
C GLN A 60 7.88 -27.55 1.70
N ASN A 61 6.86 -26.73 1.96
CA ASN A 61 6.93 -25.50 2.75
C ASN A 61 6.30 -25.69 4.15
N ILE A 62 6.00 -26.93 4.55
CA ILE A 62 5.44 -27.28 5.87
C ILE A 62 6.44 -28.19 6.59
N VAL A 63 6.78 -27.82 7.82
CA VAL A 63 7.63 -28.62 8.71
C VAL A 63 6.82 -28.93 9.96
N GLN A 64 6.91 -30.15 10.46
CA GLN A 64 6.25 -30.57 11.69
C GLN A 64 6.78 -29.76 12.88
N HIS A 65 5.92 -29.39 13.83
CA HIS A 65 6.32 -28.66 15.02
C HIS A 65 7.33 -29.46 15.88
N SER A 66 8.38 -28.79 16.36
CA SER A 66 9.37 -29.30 17.30
C SER A 66 9.78 -28.20 18.30
N GLU A 67 10.23 -28.61 19.49
CA GLU A 67 10.69 -27.68 20.53
C GLU A 67 11.95 -26.91 20.12
N GLU A 68 12.84 -27.52 19.32
CA GLU A 68 14.01 -26.87 18.74
C GLU A 68 13.64 -25.62 17.91
N MET A 69 12.56 -25.71 17.12
CA MET A 69 12.05 -24.58 16.32
C MET A 69 11.47 -23.48 17.21
N LEU A 70 10.83 -23.83 18.34
CA LEU A 70 10.38 -22.86 19.33
C LEU A 70 11.54 -22.15 20.01
N GLN A 71 12.60 -22.86 20.38
CA GLN A 71 13.80 -22.27 21.00
C GLN A 71 14.55 -21.36 20.01
N ALA A 72 14.71 -21.80 18.75
CA ALA A 72 15.34 -21.03 17.68
C ALA A 72 14.54 -19.78 17.26
N ALA A 73 13.21 -19.80 17.44
CA ALA A 73 12.37 -18.62 17.28
C ALA A 73 12.44 -17.69 18.50
N SER A 74 12.39 -18.23 19.73
CA SER A 74 12.32 -17.44 20.97
C SER A 74 13.61 -16.68 21.31
N SER A 75 14.75 -17.15 20.81
CA SER A 75 16.09 -16.57 21.04
C SER A 75 16.42 -15.34 20.19
N LYS A 76 15.51 -14.88 19.32
CA LYS A 76 15.72 -13.73 18.41
C LYS A 76 14.97 -12.47 18.86
N LYS A 77 15.44 -11.31 18.40
CA LYS A 77 14.78 -10.00 18.64
C LYS A 77 13.49 -9.94 17.81
N ASN A 78 12.38 -10.38 18.41
CA ASN A 78 11.13 -10.71 17.72
C ASN A 78 10.08 -9.59 17.68
N SER A 79 9.28 -9.57 16.61
CA SER A 79 8.06 -8.76 16.52
C SER A 79 7.01 -9.20 17.54
N ASN A 80 6.09 -8.29 17.90
CA ASN A 80 5.00 -8.61 18.83
C ASN A 80 4.05 -9.69 18.27
N SER A 81 3.84 -9.73 16.95
CA SER A 81 3.08 -10.79 16.29
C SER A 81 3.73 -12.17 16.42
N LEU A 82 5.07 -12.27 16.33
CA LEU A 82 5.78 -13.54 16.50
C LEU A 82 5.76 -13.99 17.97
N LYS A 83 5.86 -13.06 18.93
CA LYS A 83 5.69 -13.37 20.37
C LYS A 83 4.30 -13.93 20.67
N LEU A 84 3.25 -13.32 20.10
CA LEU A 84 1.88 -13.82 20.21
C LEU A 84 1.71 -15.19 19.54
N ALA A 85 2.31 -15.40 18.36
CA ALA A 85 2.28 -16.66 17.63
C ALA A 85 2.95 -17.81 18.41
N ILE A 86 4.10 -17.54 19.03
CA ILE A 86 4.82 -18.47 19.91
C ILE A 86 3.96 -18.81 21.14
N LYS A 87 3.35 -17.82 21.80
CA LYS A 87 2.45 -18.05 22.92
C LYS A 87 1.28 -18.98 22.55
N GLN A 88 0.57 -18.67 21.46
CA GLN A 88 -0.59 -19.45 21.01
C GLN A 88 -0.23 -20.91 20.65
N ILE A 89 0.86 -21.15 19.91
CA ILE A 89 1.24 -22.53 19.56
C ILE A 89 1.70 -23.34 20.79
N THR A 90 2.34 -22.68 21.77
CA THR A 90 2.73 -23.32 23.05
C THR A 90 1.52 -23.62 23.94
N GLU A 91 0.46 -22.80 23.90
CA GLU A 91 -0.80 -23.06 24.61
C GLU A 91 -1.62 -24.20 23.97
N GLU A 92 -1.56 -24.37 22.65
CA GLU A 92 -2.24 -25.48 21.95
C GLU A 92 -1.51 -26.83 22.05
N ALA A 93 -0.19 -26.85 22.08
CA ALA A 93 0.62 -28.08 22.15
C ALA A 93 0.18 -29.08 23.26
N PRO A 94 -0.02 -28.66 24.54
CA PRO A 94 -0.49 -29.57 25.58
C PRO A 94 -1.98 -29.97 25.44
N GLN A 95 -2.80 -29.20 24.72
CA GLN A 95 -4.19 -29.57 24.46
C GLN A 95 -4.27 -30.76 23.49
N LYS A 96 -3.42 -30.78 22.45
CA LYS A 96 -3.34 -31.92 21.52
C LYS A 96 -2.82 -33.18 22.21
N ALA A 97 -1.84 -33.07 23.11
CA ALA A 97 -1.37 -34.20 23.91
C ALA A 97 -2.49 -34.80 24.78
N LYS A 98 -3.32 -33.96 25.42
CA LYS A 98 -4.47 -34.41 26.21
C LYS A 98 -5.58 -35.06 25.37
N LEU A 99 -5.81 -34.58 24.15
CA LEU A 99 -6.76 -35.21 23.21
C LEU A 99 -6.28 -36.60 22.75
N LEU A 100 -4.99 -36.74 22.39
CA LEU A 100 -4.39 -38.02 21.97
C LEU A 100 -4.31 -39.07 23.09
N VAL A 101 -4.33 -38.65 24.36
CA VAL A 101 -4.45 -39.56 25.51
C VAL A 101 -5.92 -39.98 25.71
N LYS A 102 -6.88 -39.06 25.57
CA LYS A 102 -8.31 -39.35 25.70
C LYS A 102 -8.85 -40.36 24.67
N GLU A 103 -8.31 -40.40 23.46
CA GLU A 103 -8.68 -41.41 22.45
C GLU A 103 -8.11 -42.81 22.71
N LYS A 104 -7.22 -42.98 23.71
CA LYS A 104 -6.59 -44.27 24.04
C LYS A 104 -7.16 -44.98 25.26
N GLU A 105 -8.05 -44.35 26.03
CA GLU A 105 -8.58 -44.91 27.27
C GLU A 105 -10.09 -45.18 27.18
N SER A 106 -10.44 -46.48 27.23
CA SER A 106 -11.78 -47.12 27.35
C SER A 106 -12.62 -47.32 26.06
N PRO A 107 -13.41 -48.42 25.97
CA PRO A 107 -12.97 -49.82 26.18
C PRO A 107 -13.40 -50.80 25.05
N GLU A 108 -12.99 -52.07 25.16
CA GLU A 108 -13.13 -53.14 24.15
C GLU A 108 -14.54 -53.81 24.01
N VAL A 109 -14.61 -54.83 23.12
CA VAL A 109 -15.70 -55.81 22.84
C VAL A 109 -16.63 -55.38 21.67
N SER A 110 -16.92 -56.16 20.61
CA SER A 110 -16.78 -57.61 20.32
C SER A 110 -16.43 -57.97 18.85
N THR A 111 -15.66 -59.06 18.65
CA THR A 111 -15.65 -60.07 17.55
C THR A 111 -16.33 -59.76 16.19
N SER A 112 -15.74 -60.03 15.00
CA SER A 112 -15.48 -61.40 14.49
C SER A 112 -14.77 -61.46 13.11
N GLY A 113 -13.96 -62.50 12.84
CA GLY A 113 -13.59 -63.05 11.51
C GLY A 113 -12.70 -62.21 10.55
N THR A 114 -11.82 -62.74 9.70
CA THR A 114 -11.35 -64.12 9.43
C THR A 114 -9.92 -64.09 8.84
N LYS A 115 -9.15 -65.18 8.95
CA LYS A 115 -7.69 -65.26 8.72
C LYS A 115 -7.26 -65.56 7.26
N ARG A 116 -6.01 -65.17 6.93
CA ARG A 116 -5.05 -65.85 6.00
C ARG A 116 -5.42 -65.82 4.48
N LYS A 117 -4.52 -65.98 3.48
CA LYS A 117 -3.15 -66.58 3.34
C LYS A 117 -2.49 -66.00 2.04
N THR A 118 -1.24 -65.51 2.05
CA THR A 118 0.02 -66.09 1.47
C THR A 118 0.15 -66.39 -0.04
N ALA A 119 1.33 -66.04 -0.58
CA ALA A 119 2.07 -66.63 -1.73
C ALA A 119 1.52 -66.39 -3.16
N LYS A 120 2.31 -66.48 -4.26
CA LYS A 120 3.73 -66.22 -4.64
C LYS A 120 3.83 -66.66 -6.12
N VAL A 121 4.27 -65.78 -7.03
CA VAL A 121 4.97 -66.08 -8.31
C VAL A 121 4.29 -67.01 -9.35
N GLN A 122 4.06 -66.48 -10.56
CA GLN A 122 4.64 -67.08 -11.77
C GLN A 122 4.90 -66.03 -12.87
N ARG A 123 5.64 -66.43 -13.91
CA ARG A 123 6.43 -65.56 -14.79
C ARG A 123 6.39 -66.11 -16.21
N MET A 124 6.04 -65.29 -17.20
CA MET A 124 6.22 -65.64 -18.61
C MET A 124 6.95 -64.52 -19.35
N LYS A 125 7.82 -64.90 -20.28
CA LYS A 125 8.64 -64.01 -21.12
C LYS A 125 8.30 -64.28 -22.59
N GLN A 126 8.38 -63.25 -23.42
CA GLN A 126 9.00 -63.36 -24.74
C GLN A 126 9.78 -62.06 -25.06
N LYS A 127 10.82 -62.19 -25.88
CA LYS A 127 11.73 -61.11 -26.37
C LYS A 127 11.33 -60.74 -27.81
N THR A 128 11.65 -59.56 -28.35
CA THR A 128 12.96 -59.18 -28.96
C THR A 128 13.14 -57.64 -29.05
N GLU A 129 14.33 -57.07 -29.26
CA GLU A 129 15.51 -57.13 -28.37
C GLU A 129 16.19 -55.73 -28.29
N ARG A 130 17.30 -55.46 -29.01
CA ARG A 130 18.21 -54.29 -28.77
C ARG A 130 19.10 -53.89 -29.96
N PRO A 131 19.73 -52.69 -29.91
CA PRO A 131 21.18 -52.68 -29.61
C PRO A 131 21.61 -51.82 -28.38
N ARG A 132 22.86 -52.03 -27.92
CA ARG A 132 23.57 -51.32 -26.84
C ARG A 132 25.08 -51.24 -27.16
N VAL A 133 25.71 -50.08 -27.05
CA VAL A 133 27.15 -49.89 -26.66
C VAL A 133 27.22 -48.47 -26.05
N ARG A 134 27.61 -48.17 -24.79
CA ARG A 134 28.92 -48.26 -24.09
C ARG A 134 30.05 -47.52 -24.86
N LYS A 135 31.01 -46.78 -24.27
CA LYS A 135 31.46 -46.60 -22.87
C LYS A 135 32.45 -45.39 -22.78
N LYS A 136 32.92 -45.10 -21.56
CA LYS A 136 34.12 -44.30 -21.13
C LYS A 136 33.95 -42.79 -20.88
N VAL A 137 34.32 -42.43 -19.65
CA VAL A 137 34.73 -41.08 -19.20
C VAL A 137 36.22 -40.90 -19.50
N VAL A 138 36.61 -39.71 -19.95
CA VAL A 138 37.99 -39.21 -19.90
C VAL A 138 37.92 -37.72 -19.56
N LEU A 139 38.62 -37.27 -18.51
CA LEU A 139 38.83 -35.84 -18.26
C LEU A 139 39.88 -35.29 -19.23
N LYS A 140 39.60 -34.14 -19.85
CA LYS A 140 40.61 -33.21 -20.38
C LYS A 140 40.22 -31.77 -20.03
N ARG A 141 41.22 -30.96 -19.66
CA ARG A 141 41.07 -29.51 -19.48
C ARG A 141 40.91 -28.83 -20.84
N CYS A 142 40.00 -27.86 -20.92
CA CYS A 142 40.08 -26.70 -21.81
C CYS A 142 39.97 -25.48 -20.85
N ILE A 143 40.97 -24.59 -20.80
CA ILE A 143 41.23 -23.48 -21.75
C ILE A 143 40.08 -22.46 -21.68
N MET A 144 40.47 -21.22 -21.35
CA MET A 144 39.56 -20.06 -21.22
C MET A 144 38.92 -19.73 -22.57
N ASP A 145 37.66 -19.34 -22.54
CA ASP A 145 36.90 -18.92 -23.71
C ASP A 145 36.27 -17.55 -23.41
N GLU A 146 36.62 -16.52 -24.18
CA GLU A 146 36.47 -15.09 -23.83
C GLU A 146 35.03 -14.55 -23.94
N ASN A 147 34.01 -15.41 -24.00
CA ASN A 147 32.61 -15.02 -24.24
C ASN A 147 31.72 -15.02 -22.98
N ALA A 148 32.32 -14.93 -21.78
CA ALA A 148 31.60 -14.84 -20.50
C ALA A 148 31.01 -13.45 -20.18
N ASN A 149 30.78 -12.58 -21.18
CA ASN A 149 30.38 -11.19 -20.97
C ASN A 149 29.17 -10.76 -21.83
N LYS A 150 28.06 -11.50 -21.73
CA LYS A 150 26.74 -11.11 -22.29
C LYS A 150 25.58 -11.93 -21.67
N ARG A 151 25.22 -11.64 -20.41
CA ARG A 151 23.95 -12.09 -19.79
C ARG A 151 23.55 -11.33 -18.51
N ILE A 152 23.74 -10.01 -18.52
CA ILE A 152 22.78 -9.13 -17.84
C ILE A 152 21.67 -8.91 -18.86
N SER A 153 20.46 -9.40 -18.58
CA SER A 153 19.29 -9.06 -19.39
C SER A 153 18.91 -7.62 -19.09
N THR A 154 19.43 -6.69 -19.90
CA THR A 154 18.88 -5.34 -20.03
C THR A 154 17.38 -5.45 -20.28
N VAL A 155 16.58 -4.65 -19.57
CA VAL A 155 15.17 -4.44 -19.93
C VAL A 155 15.17 -3.87 -21.34
N THR A 156 14.71 -4.65 -22.31
CA THR A 156 14.63 -4.23 -23.71
C THR A 156 13.45 -3.29 -23.89
N GLU A 157 13.62 -2.25 -24.71
CA GLU A 157 12.60 -1.22 -24.99
C GLU A 157 11.25 -1.80 -25.46
N ASN A 158 11.24 -3.02 -26.00
CA ASN A 158 10.06 -3.72 -26.52
C ASN A 158 8.93 -4.01 -25.50
N ASP A 159 9.14 -3.86 -24.19
CA ASP A 159 8.06 -3.97 -23.18
C ASP A 159 7.35 -2.64 -22.90
N TYR A 160 7.86 -1.50 -23.41
CA TYR A 160 7.18 -0.21 -23.35
C TYR A 160 6.17 -0.08 -24.50
N ILE A 161 4.90 -0.40 -24.21
CA ILE A 161 3.80 0.13 -25.01
C ILE A 161 3.76 1.64 -24.78
N GLU A 162 4.07 2.42 -25.82
CA GLU A 162 3.94 3.87 -25.77
C GLU A 162 2.48 4.23 -25.39
N PRO A 163 2.25 4.92 -24.26
CA PRO A 163 0.88 5.23 -23.85
C PRO A 163 0.23 6.09 -24.92
N GLN A 164 -0.98 5.75 -25.35
CA GLN A 164 -1.76 6.72 -26.11
C GLN A 164 -2.07 7.90 -25.18
N LEU A 165 -1.39 9.04 -25.41
CA LEU A 165 -1.68 10.29 -24.72
C LEU A 165 -3.08 10.75 -25.11
N GLY A 166 -4.08 10.29 -24.38
CA GLY A 166 -5.36 10.96 -24.32
C GLY A 166 -5.15 12.40 -23.82
N PRO A 167 -5.93 13.38 -24.29
CA PRO A 167 -5.67 14.79 -24.01
C PRO A 167 -5.66 15.06 -22.50
N ILE A 168 -4.63 15.77 -22.05
CA ILE A 168 -4.63 16.40 -20.73
C ILE A 168 -5.60 17.56 -20.79
N ILE A 169 -6.69 17.46 -20.04
CA ILE A 169 -7.71 18.49 -20.02
C ILE A 169 -7.48 19.34 -18.78
N HIS A 170 -6.79 20.46 -18.98
CA HIS A 170 -6.79 21.54 -18.01
C HIS A 170 -8.21 22.11 -17.94
N LEU A 171 -8.67 22.49 -16.75
CA LEU A 171 -9.94 23.20 -16.59
C LEU A 171 -9.93 24.63 -17.18
N HIS A 172 -8.78 25.14 -17.65
CA HIS A 172 -8.59 26.51 -18.15
C HIS A 172 -7.34 26.66 -19.04
N GLU A 173 -7.29 27.71 -19.84
CA GLU A 173 -6.03 28.31 -20.31
C GLU A 173 -5.54 29.41 -19.33
N PRO A 174 -4.24 29.79 -19.33
CA PRO A 174 -3.64 30.57 -18.23
C PRO A 174 -4.26 31.95 -17.89
N ASN A 175 -5.11 32.52 -18.75
CA ASN A 175 -5.66 33.87 -18.58
C ASN A 175 -6.96 33.95 -17.74
N GLU A 176 -7.55 32.83 -17.30
CA GLU A 176 -8.81 32.86 -16.54
C GLU A 176 -8.66 32.99 -15.02
N ALA A 177 -7.43 33.17 -14.49
CA ALA A 177 -7.18 33.39 -13.06
C ALA A 177 -7.98 34.57 -12.44
N ALA A 178 -8.44 35.53 -13.26
CA ALA A 178 -9.33 36.60 -12.80
C ALA A 178 -10.75 36.12 -12.39
N ARG A 179 -11.24 34.99 -12.93
CA ARG A 179 -12.56 34.41 -12.58
C ARG A 179 -12.57 33.72 -11.21
N ALA A 180 -11.41 33.38 -10.67
CA ALA A 180 -11.21 32.78 -9.34
C ALA A 180 -11.94 33.51 -8.19
N LYS A 181 -12.12 34.83 -8.31
CA LYS A 181 -12.78 35.65 -7.27
C LYS A 181 -14.30 35.46 -7.23
N ASN A 182 -14.90 34.83 -8.23
CA ASN A 182 -16.36 34.68 -8.39
C ASN A 182 -16.77 33.20 -8.60
N VAL A 183 -16.22 32.27 -7.81
CA VAL A 183 -16.68 30.87 -7.80
C VAL A 183 -18.16 30.84 -7.42
N ARG A 184 -19.01 30.39 -8.36
CA ARG A 184 -20.44 30.14 -8.08
C ARG A 184 -20.57 28.79 -7.38
N PRO A 185 -21.20 28.70 -6.19
CA PRO A 185 -21.32 27.43 -5.48
C PRO A 185 -22.13 26.41 -6.29
N SER A 186 -21.75 25.14 -6.20
CA SER A 186 -22.55 24.05 -6.75
C SER A 186 -23.93 23.99 -6.08
N ASN A 187 -24.97 23.71 -6.86
CA ASN A 187 -26.31 23.37 -6.35
C ASN A 187 -26.35 21.98 -5.68
N LYS A 188 -25.28 21.20 -5.80
CA LYS A 188 -25.12 19.88 -5.15
C LYS A 188 -24.77 20.03 -3.67
N LYS A 189 -25.30 19.12 -2.85
CA LYS A 189 -24.90 18.99 -1.44
C LYS A 189 -23.56 18.27 -1.37
N ILE A 190 -22.58 18.90 -0.73
CA ILE A 190 -21.20 18.41 -0.67
C ILE A 190 -20.93 17.74 0.67
N GLY A 191 -20.43 16.52 0.65
CA GLY A 191 -19.88 15.83 1.81
C GLY A 191 -18.36 15.94 1.83
N PHE A 192 -17.75 16.05 3.00
CA PHE A 192 -16.29 16.01 3.16
C PHE A 192 -15.88 15.10 4.32
N ILE A 193 -15.08 14.08 4.01
CA ILE A 193 -14.56 13.09 4.95
C ILE A 193 -13.07 13.33 5.20
N GLY A 194 -12.72 13.44 6.48
CA GLY A 194 -11.35 13.63 6.94
C GLY A 194 -11.02 15.10 7.19
N LEU A 195 -10.99 15.47 8.46
CA LEU A 195 -10.61 16.80 8.93
C LEU A 195 -9.18 16.78 9.49
N GLY A 196 -8.26 16.19 8.71
CA GLY A 196 -6.82 16.29 8.92
C GLY A 196 -6.28 17.68 8.58
N MET A 197 -4.96 17.87 8.67
CA MET A 197 -4.31 19.16 8.40
C MET A 197 -4.77 19.75 7.07
N MET A 198 -4.69 18.98 5.99
CA MET A 198 -5.12 19.36 4.63
C MET A 198 -6.65 19.51 4.52
N GLY A 199 -7.42 18.51 4.95
CA GLY A 199 -8.88 18.48 4.81
C GLY A 199 -9.59 19.68 5.44
N GLN A 200 -9.11 20.18 6.58
CA GLN A 200 -9.68 21.38 7.21
C GLN A 200 -9.54 22.64 6.34
N ARG A 201 -8.42 22.81 5.62
CA ARG A 201 -8.22 23.95 4.68
C ARG A 201 -9.18 23.85 3.51
N LEU A 202 -9.27 22.66 2.91
CA LEU A 202 -10.16 22.38 1.78
C LEU A 202 -11.63 22.64 2.17
N VAL A 203 -12.09 22.21 3.34
CA VAL A 203 -13.44 22.53 3.84
C VAL A 203 -13.62 24.04 4.04
N LYS A 204 -12.67 24.75 4.67
CA LYS A 204 -12.73 26.22 4.82
C LYS A 204 -12.87 26.92 3.46
N ASN A 205 -12.23 26.42 2.41
CA ASN A 205 -12.38 26.94 1.05
C ASN A 205 -13.76 26.69 0.43
N LEU A 206 -14.36 25.51 0.63
CA LEU A 206 -15.74 25.25 0.20
C LEU A 206 -16.73 26.19 0.91
N LEU A 207 -16.56 26.39 2.22
CA LEU A 207 -17.42 27.28 3.01
C LEU A 207 -17.28 28.75 2.58
N THR A 208 -16.05 29.24 2.38
CA THR A 208 -15.78 30.61 1.90
C THR A 208 -16.12 30.83 0.42
N THR A 209 -16.49 29.79 -0.31
CA THR A 209 -17.11 29.86 -1.65
C THR A 209 -18.62 29.53 -1.62
N ASN A 210 -19.24 29.56 -0.43
CA ASN A 210 -20.67 29.37 -0.18
C ASN A 210 -21.24 28.00 -0.60
N HIS A 211 -20.40 26.96 -0.67
CA HIS A 211 -20.88 25.59 -0.88
C HIS A 211 -21.60 25.06 0.37
N LYS A 212 -22.67 24.28 0.16
CA LYS A 212 -23.38 23.59 1.25
C LYS A 212 -22.62 22.31 1.62
N VAL A 213 -21.79 22.40 2.66
CA VAL A 213 -20.93 21.30 3.13
C VAL A 213 -21.54 20.58 4.35
N THR A 214 -21.46 19.26 4.34
CA THR A 214 -21.58 18.38 5.51
C THR A 214 -20.22 17.72 5.75
N VAL A 215 -19.74 17.70 6.99
CA VAL A 215 -18.43 17.10 7.31
C VAL A 215 -18.56 15.86 8.18
N TRP A 216 -17.56 14.97 8.08
CA TRP A 216 -17.35 13.87 9.00
C TRP A 216 -15.86 13.63 9.23
N ASN A 217 -15.50 13.31 10.47
CA ASN A 217 -14.17 12.86 10.83
C ASN A 217 -14.27 11.77 11.91
N ARG A 218 -13.37 10.79 11.88
CA ARG A 218 -13.32 9.71 12.88
C ARG A 218 -13.21 10.23 14.32
N SER A 219 -12.45 11.30 14.51
CA SER A 219 -12.25 11.93 15.81
C SER A 219 -13.06 13.23 15.88
N LEU A 220 -14.05 13.27 16.78
CA LEU A 220 -15.07 14.32 16.83
C LEU A 220 -14.51 15.68 17.25
N GLU A 221 -13.39 15.72 17.96
CA GLU A 221 -12.73 16.96 18.39
C GLU A 221 -12.32 17.84 17.20
N LYS A 222 -12.03 17.24 16.03
CA LYS A 222 -11.71 17.98 14.80
C LYS A 222 -12.93 18.56 14.08
N CYS A 223 -14.13 18.26 14.55
CA CYS A 223 -15.39 18.79 14.02
C CYS A 223 -15.92 20.00 14.81
N ILE A 224 -15.37 20.30 16.00
CA ILE A 224 -15.93 21.28 16.94
C ILE A 224 -16.04 22.68 16.29
N ASP A 225 -14.95 23.20 15.74
CA ASP A 225 -14.92 24.53 15.11
C ASP A 225 -15.91 24.64 13.94
N PHE A 226 -16.09 23.55 13.18
CA PHE A 226 -17.03 23.49 12.06
C PHE A 226 -18.49 23.47 12.56
N ALA A 227 -18.79 22.74 13.63
CA ALA A 227 -20.11 22.74 14.24
C ALA A 227 -20.46 24.12 14.82
N GLN A 228 -19.50 24.80 15.47
CA GLN A 228 -19.65 26.18 15.94
C GLN A 228 -19.89 27.17 14.79
N ALA A 229 -19.25 26.94 13.63
CA ALA A 229 -19.50 27.68 12.39
C ALA A 229 -20.81 27.27 11.66
N GLY A 230 -21.67 26.43 12.27
CA GLY A 230 -22.96 26.04 11.70
C GLY A 230 -22.90 24.98 10.59
N VAL A 231 -21.75 24.32 10.40
CA VAL A 231 -21.58 23.24 9.41
C VAL A 231 -22.26 21.97 9.90
N VAL A 232 -23.01 21.31 9.03
CA VAL A 232 -23.70 20.06 9.36
C VAL A 232 -22.67 18.95 9.59
N LEU A 233 -22.77 18.24 10.71
CA LEU A 233 -22.02 17.02 10.96
C LEU A 233 -22.84 15.80 10.54
N ALA A 234 -22.23 14.87 9.80
CA ALA A 234 -22.79 13.52 9.67
C ALA A 234 -22.31 12.65 10.84
N GLU A 235 -23.09 11.62 11.21
CA GLU A 235 -22.68 10.64 12.23
C GLU A 235 -21.72 9.59 11.65
N SER A 236 -21.91 9.23 10.37
CA SER A 236 -21.09 8.23 9.66
C SER A 236 -20.92 8.55 8.17
N PRO A 237 -19.91 7.97 7.49
CA PRO A 237 -19.80 8.03 6.03
C PRO A 237 -21.06 7.52 5.31
N CYS A 238 -21.69 6.44 5.81
CA CYS A 238 -22.95 5.91 5.29
C CYS A 238 -24.08 6.95 5.29
N ASP A 239 -24.23 7.70 6.39
CA ASP A 239 -25.28 8.72 6.50
C ASP A 239 -24.99 9.95 5.63
N MET A 240 -23.71 10.28 5.43
CA MET A 240 -23.30 11.31 4.48
C MET A 240 -23.77 10.99 3.04
N VAL A 241 -23.75 9.73 2.59
CA VAL A 241 -24.25 9.31 1.26
C VAL A 241 -25.74 9.61 1.09
N ARG A 242 -26.52 9.54 2.17
CA ARG A 242 -27.98 9.77 2.13
C ARG A 242 -28.28 11.24 1.87
N ILE A 243 -27.52 12.15 2.49
CA ILE A 243 -27.78 13.60 2.46
C ILE A 243 -26.95 14.39 1.44
N CYS A 244 -25.78 13.90 1.02
CA CYS A 244 -24.90 14.56 0.05
C CYS A 244 -25.04 13.95 -1.36
N ASP A 245 -24.72 14.71 -2.40
CA ASP A 245 -24.69 14.25 -3.79
C ASP A 245 -23.27 13.89 -4.26
N ILE A 246 -22.27 14.58 -3.71
CA ILE A 246 -20.84 14.39 -3.98
C ILE A 246 -20.13 14.37 -2.64
N ILE A 247 -19.28 13.37 -2.41
CA ILE A 247 -18.51 13.20 -1.18
C ILE A 247 -17.02 13.21 -1.52
N PHE A 248 -16.27 14.16 -0.97
CA PHE A 248 -14.82 14.19 -1.03
C PHE A 248 -14.23 13.44 0.17
N CYS A 249 -13.13 12.73 -0.03
CA CYS A 249 -12.37 12.04 1.01
C CYS A 249 -10.90 12.48 1.01
N CYS A 250 -10.38 12.88 2.17
CA CYS A 250 -8.99 13.28 2.35
C CYS A 250 -8.49 12.78 3.72
N VAL A 251 -8.00 11.54 3.75
CA VAL A 251 -7.52 10.86 4.97
C VAL A 251 -6.01 10.55 4.88
N SER A 252 -5.46 9.80 5.83
CA SER A 252 -4.00 9.63 5.99
C SER A 252 -3.34 8.71 4.95
N ASP A 253 -4.02 7.63 4.59
CA ASP A 253 -3.43 6.48 3.90
C ASP A 253 -4.51 5.54 3.31
N SER A 254 -4.07 4.57 2.50
CA SER A 254 -4.93 3.56 1.87
C SER A 254 -5.81 2.78 2.85
N LYS A 255 -5.33 2.47 4.07
CA LYS A 255 -6.10 1.72 5.08
C LYS A 255 -7.21 2.60 5.68
N ALA A 256 -6.96 3.90 5.85
CA ALA A 256 -7.98 4.86 6.22
C ALA A 256 -9.07 4.98 5.13
N SER A 257 -8.69 5.11 3.84
CA SER A 257 -9.66 5.13 2.72
C SER A 257 -10.45 3.83 2.63
N LYS A 258 -9.80 2.64 2.74
CA LYS A 258 -10.52 1.36 2.78
C LYS A 258 -11.53 1.29 3.94
N ASN A 259 -11.18 1.77 5.14
CA ASN A 259 -12.12 1.80 6.27
C ASN A 259 -13.30 2.76 6.05
N VAL A 260 -13.10 3.92 5.41
CA VAL A 260 -14.17 4.86 5.05
C VAL A 260 -15.14 4.23 4.05
N VAL A 261 -14.65 3.46 3.08
CA VAL A 261 -15.46 2.88 2.00
C VAL A 261 -16.11 1.56 2.42
N PHE A 262 -15.31 0.59 2.88
CA PHE A 262 -15.72 -0.79 3.16
C PHE A 262 -16.12 -1.06 4.62
N GLY A 263 -15.97 -0.09 5.52
CA GLY A 263 -16.35 -0.24 6.93
C GLY A 263 -17.87 -0.48 7.10
N LYS A 264 -18.27 -1.01 8.27
CA LYS A 264 -19.68 -1.34 8.60
C LYS A 264 -20.67 -0.16 8.42
N HIS A 265 -20.18 1.06 8.61
CA HIS A 265 -20.93 2.31 8.41
C HIS A 265 -20.27 3.16 7.31
N GLY A 266 -19.63 2.51 6.34
CA GLY A 266 -18.88 3.12 5.25
C GLY A 266 -19.76 3.55 4.06
N ILE A 267 -19.10 4.11 3.05
CA ILE A 267 -19.75 4.62 1.82
C ILE A 267 -20.59 3.55 1.12
N LEU A 268 -20.10 2.30 1.03
CA LEU A 268 -20.82 1.24 0.30
C LEU A 268 -22.19 0.93 0.93
N SER A 269 -22.30 0.93 2.25
CA SER A 269 -23.56 0.71 2.98
C SER A 269 -24.57 1.84 2.76
N GLY A 270 -24.10 3.06 2.45
CA GLY A 270 -24.95 4.18 2.06
C GLY A 270 -25.41 4.09 0.60
N LEU A 271 -24.53 3.62 -0.29
CA LEU A 271 -24.84 3.42 -1.72
C LEU A 271 -25.88 2.32 -1.94
N GLU A 272 -25.86 1.23 -1.17
CA GLU A 272 -26.87 0.16 -1.20
C GLU A 272 -28.32 0.65 -1.01
N ARG A 273 -28.50 1.81 -0.38
CA ARG A 273 -29.80 2.40 -0.05
C ARG A 273 -30.11 3.63 -0.90
N SER A 274 -29.31 3.91 -1.92
CA SER A 274 -29.37 5.10 -2.76
C SER A 274 -29.70 4.74 -4.22
N PRO A 275 -30.38 5.60 -4.99
CA PRO A 275 -30.62 5.37 -6.41
C PRO A 275 -29.31 5.27 -7.21
N HIS A 276 -29.19 4.28 -8.09
CA HIS A 276 -28.02 4.10 -8.96
C HIS A 276 -27.71 5.38 -9.77
N GLY A 277 -26.42 5.68 -9.95
CA GLY A 277 -25.89 6.82 -10.68
C GLY A 277 -26.00 8.17 -9.97
N SER A 278 -26.69 8.27 -8.83
CA SER A 278 -27.01 9.56 -8.19
C SER A 278 -25.89 10.15 -7.33
N LYS A 279 -24.98 9.31 -6.80
CA LYS A 279 -23.98 9.69 -5.80
C LYS A 279 -22.56 9.63 -6.36
N GLY A 280 -21.79 10.69 -6.15
CA GLY A 280 -20.36 10.77 -6.47
C GLY A 280 -19.47 10.61 -5.23
N TYR A 281 -18.38 9.87 -5.36
CA TYR A 281 -17.29 9.81 -4.39
C TYR A 281 -16.00 10.26 -5.06
N VAL A 282 -15.29 11.18 -4.42
CA VAL A 282 -14.07 11.82 -4.92
C VAL A 282 -12.94 11.54 -3.92
N GLU A 283 -11.99 10.70 -4.32
CA GLU A 283 -10.87 10.30 -3.47
C GLU A 283 -9.68 11.23 -3.70
N MET A 284 -9.25 11.94 -2.65
CA MET A 284 -8.15 12.91 -2.67
C MET A 284 -6.95 12.43 -1.82
N THR A 285 -7.09 11.30 -1.14
CA THR A 285 -6.05 10.68 -0.31
C THR A 285 -4.85 10.23 -1.16
N THR A 286 -3.63 10.34 -0.61
CA THR A 286 -2.45 9.74 -1.24
C THR A 286 -2.26 8.31 -0.76
N MET A 287 -2.35 7.39 -1.71
CA MET A 287 -2.60 5.96 -1.52
C MET A 287 -1.95 5.15 -2.65
N ASP A 288 -1.88 3.83 -2.50
CA ASP A 288 -1.45 2.94 -3.59
C ASP A 288 -2.50 2.89 -4.72
N PRO A 289 -2.06 2.73 -5.99
CA PRO A 289 -2.96 2.67 -7.14
C PRO A 289 -4.00 1.54 -7.05
N THR A 290 -3.57 0.37 -6.55
CA THR A 290 -4.42 -0.83 -6.42
C THR A 290 -5.64 -0.55 -5.55
N THR A 291 -5.46 0.14 -4.42
CA THR A 291 -6.56 0.54 -3.54
C THR A 291 -7.50 1.56 -4.20
N SER A 292 -7.00 2.47 -5.05
CA SER A 292 -7.87 3.39 -5.80
C SER A 292 -8.78 2.60 -6.76
N THR A 293 -8.20 1.64 -7.50
CA THR A 293 -8.94 0.75 -8.39
C THR A 293 -9.96 -0.13 -7.63
N GLU A 294 -9.57 -0.77 -6.53
CA GLU A 294 -10.48 -1.55 -5.68
C GLU A 294 -11.68 -0.74 -5.15
N ILE A 295 -11.43 0.50 -4.70
CA ILE A 295 -12.49 1.41 -4.23
C ILE A 295 -13.41 1.81 -5.38
N ALA A 296 -12.85 2.12 -6.56
CA ALA A 296 -13.61 2.49 -7.75
C ALA A 296 -14.53 1.37 -8.24
N GLU A 297 -14.02 0.15 -8.31
CA GLU A 297 -14.80 -1.05 -8.68
C GLU A 297 -15.95 -1.27 -7.68
N ALA A 298 -15.67 -1.21 -6.38
CA ALA A 298 -16.67 -1.41 -5.35
C ALA A 298 -17.79 -0.34 -5.37
N ILE A 299 -17.41 0.92 -5.55
CA ILE A 299 -18.35 2.05 -5.61
C ILE A 299 -19.20 1.97 -6.89
N THR A 300 -18.59 1.71 -8.05
CA THR A 300 -19.31 1.61 -9.33
C THR A 300 -20.23 0.38 -9.38
N HIS A 301 -19.82 -0.75 -8.83
CA HIS A 301 -20.66 -1.94 -8.68
C HIS A 301 -21.89 -1.69 -7.77
N LYS A 302 -21.78 -0.80 -6.77
CA LYS A 302 -22.92 -0.32 -5.97
C LYS A 302 -23.69 0.84 -6.62
N GLY A 303 -23.42 1.18 -7.88
CA GLY A 303 -24.07 2.26 -8.61
C GLY A 303 -23.63 3.67 -8.21
N GLY A 304 -22.58 3.83 -7.40
CA GLY A 304 -21.93 5.11 -7.20
C GLY A 304 -21.08 5.50 -8.42
N ARG A 305 -20.59 6.74 -8.41
CA ARG A 305 -19.65 7.25 -9.41
C ARG A 305 -18.34 7.57 -8.71
N TYR A 306 -17.22 7.14 -9.27
CA TYR A 306 -15.90 7.35 -8.68
C TYR A 306 -15.07 8.34 -9.49
N LEU A 307 -14.39 9.24 -8.79
CA LEU A 307 -13.37 10.11 -9.32
C LEU A 307 -12.17 10.08 -8.39
N GLU A 308 -11.02 9.73 -8.92
CA GLU A 308 -9.75 9.98 -8.26
C GLU A 308 -9.37 11.44 -8.49
N ALA A 309 -8.93 12.17 -7.48
CA ALA A 309 -8.56 13.59 -7.55
C ALA A 309 -7.40 13.89 -6.60
N THR A 310 -6.24 13.29 -6.87
CA THR A 310 -5.04 13.43 -6.03
C THR A 310 -4.57 14.88 -5.98
N ILE A 311 -4.08 15.31 -4.81
CA ILE A 311 -3.69 16.70 -4.54
C ILE A 311 -2.20 16.84 -4.25
N ASN A 312 -1.62 17.95 -4.73
CA ASN A 312 -0.22 18.30 -4.60
C ASN A 312 -0.11 19.77 -4.16
N GLY A 313 0.59 20.02 -3.05
CA GLY A 313 0.75 21.35 -2.49
C GLY A 313 1.05 21.30 -0.99
N THR A 314 1.57 22.41 -0.46
CA THR A 314 1.77 22.65 0.98
C THR A 314 0.45 23.05 1.64
N LEU A 315 0.43 23.15 2.98
CA LEU A 315 -0.74 23.70 3.70
C LEU A 315 -1.02 25.16 3.31
N GLU A 316 0.03 25.96 3.14
CA GLU A 316 -0.03 27.33 2.59
C GLU A 316 -0.73 27.35 1.22
N LYS A 317 -0.32 26.50 0.27
CA LYS A 317 -0.98 26.38 -1.05
C LYS A 317 -2.43 25.90 -0.96
N ALA A 318 -2.82 25.20 0.12
CA ALA A 318 -4.21 24.86 0.38
C ALA A 318 -5.01 26.06 0.92
N GLU A 319 -4.40 26.92 1.74
CA GLU A 319 -5.00 28.16 2.25
C GLU A 319 -5.16 29.19 1.12
N ASP A 320 -4.15 29.31 0.24
CA ASP A 320 -4.12 30.19 -0.93
C ASP A 320 -4.99 29.72 -2.12
N ARG A 321 -5.63 28.56 -2.03
CA ARG A 321 -6.39 27.91 -3.13
C ARG A 321 -5.52 27.67 -4.38
N ALA A 322 -4.25 27.35 -4.17
CA ALA A 322 -3.21 27.18 -5.17
C ALA A 322 -2.71 25.72 -5.25
N MET A 323 -3.53 24.75 -4.85
CA MET A 323 -3.21 23.32 -4.98
C MET A 323 -3.05 22.93 -6.46
N LEU A 324 -2.35 21.84 -6.73
CA LEU A 324 -2.35 21.13 -8.01
C LEU A 324 -3.20 19.86 -7.87
N ILE A 325 -4.25 19.71 -8.68
CA ILE A 325 -5.19 18.59 -8.62
C ILE A 325 -5.08 17.76 -9.90
N LEU A 326 -4.82 16.46 -9.74
CA LEU A 326 -4.73 15.49 -10.84
C LEU A 326 -5.88 14.50 -10.70
N SER A 327 -6.83 14.56 -11.63
CA SER A 327 -8.05 13.76 -11.59
C SER A 327 -8.15 12.71 -12.69
N VAL A 328 -8.74 11.56 -12.36
CA VAL A 328 -8.87 10.37 -13.22
C VAL A 328 -10.16 9.63 -12.88
N GLY A 329 -10.89 9.13 -13.88
CA GLY A 329 -12.16 8.39 -13.67
C GLY A 329 -13.38 9.10 -14.27
N ASP A 330 -14.50 9.16 -13.54
CA ASP A 330 -15.77 9.58 -14.14
C ASP A 330 -15.79 11.06 -14.55
N ARG A 331 -15.78 11.30 -15.86
CA ARG A 331 -15.73 12.64 -16.45
C ARG A 331 -16.91 13.56 -16.10
N LYS A 332 -18.12 13.02 -15.95
CA LYS A 332 -19.29 13.85 -15.58
C LYS A 332 -19.36 14.07 -14.07
N LEU A 333 -18.75 13.22 -13.25
CA LEU A 333 -18.46 13.56 -11.85
C LEU A 333 -17.42 14.68 -11.77
N PHE A 334 -16.34 14.61 -12.56
CA PHE A 334 -15.35 15.69 -12.66
C PHE A 334 -16.00 17.04 -13.00
N SER A 335 -16.82 17.11 -14.06
CA SER A 335 -17.59 18.33 -14.39
C SER A 335 -18.55 18.78 -13.28
N ASN A 336 -19.19 17.86 -12.55
CA ASN A 336 -20.05 18.23 -11.42
C ASN A 336 -19.26 18.78 -10.21
N CYS A 337 -17.94 18.53 -10.14
CA CYS A 337 -17.05 18.99 -9.09
C CYS A 337 -16.32 20.29 -9.44
N GLU A 338 -16.51 20.85 -10.64
CA GLU A 338 -15.81 22.02 -11.18
C GLU A 338 -15.72 23.19 -10.17
N SER A 339 -16.85 23.66 -9.65
CA SER A 339 -16.87 24.76 -8.67
C SER A 339 -16.26 24.40 -7.30
N CYS A 340 -16.27 23.12 -6.93
CA CYS A 340 -15.56 22.64 -5.73
C CYS A 340 -14.05 22.61 -5.97
N PHE A 341 -13.60 22.18 -7.16
CA PHE A 341 -12.19 22.23 -7.53
C PHE A 341 -11.68 23.67 -7.64
N PHE A 342 -12.47 24.61 -8.15
CA PHE A 342 -12.13 26.05 -8.14
C PHE A 342 -12.07 26.67 -6.74
N ALA A 343 -12.73 26.08 -5.74
CA ALA A 343 -12.52 26.47 -4.35
C ALA A 343 -11.13 26.04 -3.85
N PHE A 344 -10.55 24.96 -4.40
CA PHE A 344 -9.27 24.40 -3.97
C PHE A 344 -8.05 24.87 -4.79
N SER A 345 -8.25 25.20 -6.07
CA SER A 345 -7.19 25.21 -7.08
C SER A 345 -7.59 25.93 -8.37
N HIS A 346 -6.61 26.51 -9.07
CA HIS A 346 -6.71 26.91 -10.48
C HIS A 346 -5.98 25.95 -11.44
N ASN A 347 -5.15 25.05 -10.90
CA ASN A 347 -4.33 24.09 -11.61
C ASN A 347 -4.95 22.70 -11.47
N VAL A 348 -6.05 22.47 -12.19
CA VAL A 348 -6.85 21.25 -12.10
C VAL A 348 -6.87 20.55 -13.45
N TYR A 349 -6.40 19.31 -13.45
CA TYR A 349 -6.23 18.50 -14.64
C TYR A 349 -7.12 17.26 -14.59
N HIS A 350 -7.69 16.89 -15.73
CA HIS A 350 -8.29 15.59 -15.95
C HIS A 350 -7.45 14.80 -16.94
N LEU A 351 -6.92 13.67 -16.48
CA LEU A 351 -6.09 12.78 -17.29
C LEU A 351 -6.99 11.73 -17.93
N SER A 352 -6.90 11.60 -19.25
CA SER A 352 -7.69 10.67 -20.05
C SER A 352 -7.10 9.25 -19.99
N CYS A 353 -7.08 8.65 -18.79
CA CYS A 353 -6.51 7.33 -18.51
C CYS A 353 -7.28 6.58 -17.42
N ASP A 354 -6.89 5.33 -17.14
CA ASP A 354 -7.58 4.46 -16.18
C ASP A 354 -7.29 4.84 -14.71
N VAL A 355 -8.28 4.59 -13.84
CA VAL A 355 -8.19 4.79 -12.39
C VAL A 355 -6.97 4.06 -11.80
N GLY A 356 -6.34 4.70 -10.82
CA GLY A 356 -5.03 4.35 -10.26
C GLY A 356 -3.88 5.11 -10.92
N SER A 357 -4.06 5.66 -12.14
CA SER A 357 -3.02 6.46 -12.81
C SER A 357 -2.75 7.79 -12.11
N GLY A 358 -3.73 8.39 -11.45
CA GLY A 358 -3.55 9.60 -10.64
C GLY A 358 -2.61 9.35 -9.45
N SER A 359 -2.79 8.21 -8.79
CA SER A 359 -2.00 7.73 -7.66
C SER A 359 -0.59 7.39 -8.11
N LYS A 360 -0.42 6.73 -9.26
CA LYS A 360 0.91 6.52 -9.86
C LYS A 360 1.63 7.84 -10.07
N MET A 361 0.97 8.82 -10.70
CA MET A 361 1.54 10.15 -10.94
C MET A 361 1.87 10.88 -9.63
N LYS A 362 0.96 10.85 -8.65
CA LYS A 362 1.15 11.43 -7.32
C LYS A 362 2.35 10.81 -6.58
N LEU A 363 2.51 9.50 -6.62
CA LEU A 363 3.63 8.81 -5.98
C LEU A 363 4.96 9.12 -6.69
N ILE A 364 4.98 9.21 -8.02
CA ILE A 364 6.16 9.63 -8.79
C ILE A 364 6.57 11.08 -8.46
N LEU A 365 5.60 12.00 -8.37
CA LEU A 365 5.86 13.39 -7.95
C LEU A 365 6.39 13.46 -6.50
N SER A 366 5.80 12.68 -5.59
CA SER A 366 6.21 12.65 -4.18
C SER A 366 7.59 12.00 -4.00
N MET A 367 7.93 11.00 -4.81
CA MET A 367 9.27 10.44 -4.92
C MET A 367 10.31 11.50 -5.32
N LEU A 368 10.03 12.28 -6.37
CA LEU A 368 10.93 13.36 -6.81
C LEU A 368 11.12 14.41 -5.71
N ILE A 369 10.03 14.83 -5.04
CA ILE A 369 10.08 15.77 -3.91
C ILE A 369 10.95 15.22 -2.77
N GLY A 370 10.79 13.95 -2.38
CA GLY A 370 11.58 13.32 -1.32
C GLY A 370 13.07 13.23 -1.65
N ILE A 371 13.42 12.82 -2.88
CA ILE A 371 14.81 12.76 -3.35
C ILE A 371 15.44 14.15 -3.33
N LEU A 372 14.77 15.16 -3.90
CA LEU A 372 15.27 16.53 -3.96
C LEU A 372 15.42 17.13 -2.55
N GLN A 373 14.48 16.86 -1.63
CA GLN A 373 14.58 17.34 -0.25
C GLN A 373 15.79 16.71 0.48
N ALA A 374 16.00 15.39 0.35
CA ALA A 374 17.13 14.72 0.99
C ALA A 374 18.48 15.21 0.44
N ALA A 375 18.63 15.28 -0.89
CA ALA A 375 19.86 15.75 -1.53
C ALA A 375 20.18 17.22 -1.20
N PHE A 376 19.16 18.09 -1.16
CA PHE A 376 19.33 19.49 -0.79
C PHE A 376 19.68 19.66 0.70
N ALA A 377 19.04 18.90 1.59
CA ALA A 377 19.38 18.89 3.02
C ALA A 377 20.82 18.44 3.28
N GLU A 378 21.29 17.40 2.58
CA GLU A 378 22.67 16.92 2.65
C GLU A 378 23.67 17.98 2.17
N ALA A 379 23.41 18.61 1.01
CA ALA A 379 24.25 19.67 0.46
C ALA A 379 24.34 20.87 1.42
N MET A 380 23.22 21.32 1.98
CA MET A 380 23.18 22.44 2.92
C MET A 380 23.92 22.12 4.24
N ALA A 381 23.83 20.88 4.74
CA ALA A 381 24.61 20.45 5.90
C ALA A 381 26.11 20.39 5.60
N LEU A 382 26.51 19.97 4.40
CA LEU A 382 27.91 19.98 3.96
C LEU A 382 28.47 21.41 3.84
N VAL A 383 27.72 22.35 3.24
CA VAL A 383 28.07 23.79 3.20
C VAL A 383 28.37 24.32 4.60
N LYS A 384 27.52 24.00 5.59
CA LYS A 384 27.73 24.34 6.99
C LYS A 384 29.00 23.70 7.58
N ARG A 385 29.26 22.41 7.35
CA ARG A 385 30.48 21.72 7.87
C ARG A 385 31.77 22.21 7.19
N CYS A 386 31.70 22.69 5.95
CA CYS A 386 32.80 23.37 5.26
C CYS A 386 33.04 24.80 5.75
N ASN A 387 32.32 25.29 6.77
CA ASN A 387 32.35 26.66 7.28
C ASN A 387 32.01 27.73 6.22
N LEU A 388 31.17 27.36 5.24
CA LEU A 388 30.67 28.28 4.22
C LEU A 388 29.33 28.88 4.66
N ASN A 389 29.06 30.13 4.24
CA ASN A 389 27.79 30.78 4.55
C ASN A 389 26.65 30.20 3.70
N GLN A 390 25.64 29.64 4.37
CA GLN A 390 24.47 29.04 3.73
C GLN A 390 23.59 30.06 2.99
N VAL A 391 23.59 31.33 3.39
CA VAL A 391 22.86 32.41 2.69
C VAL A 391 23.53 32.69 1.34
N ASN A 392 24.84 32.94 1.33
CA ASN A 392 25.61 33.15 0.10
C ASN A 392 25.51 31.94 -0.85
N PHE A 393 25.46 30.72 -0.32
CA PHE A 393 25.24 29.53 -1.14
C PHE A 393 23.86 29.51 -1.82
N MET A 394 22.81 29.98 -1.13
CA MET A 394 21.49 30.14 -1.74
C MET A 394 21.45 31.24 -2.80
N GLU A 395 22.10 32.37 -2.57
CA GLU A 395 22.25 33.46 -3.56
C GLU A 395 22.98 32.97 -4.82
N ILE A 396 24.04 32.17 -4.67
CA ILE A 396 24.76 31.55 -5.79
C ILE A 396 23.87 30.53 -6.52
N LEU A 397 23.08 29.74 -5.78
CA LEU A 397 22.15 28.78 -6.38
C LEU A 397 21.05 29.46 -7.20
N GLU A 398 20.56 30.63 -6.79
CA GLU A 398 19.51 31.38 -7.49
C GLU A 398 19.92 31.77 -8.92
N HIS A 399 21.20 32.07 -9.14
CA HIS A 399 21.75 32.35 -10.47
C HIS A 399 22.10 31.09 -11.28
N GLY A 400 21.96 29.89 -10.70
CA GLY A 400 22.33 28.61 -11.32
C GLY A 400 21.16 27.82 -11.90
N HIS A 401 21.47 26.88 -12.80
CA HIS A 401 20.46 26.00 -13.43
C HIS A 401 19.73 25.04 -12.47
N LEU A 402 20.20 24.93 -11.22
CA LEU A 402 19.55 24.14 -10.17
C LEU A 402 18.44 24.92 -9.44
N TYR A 403 18.32 26.23 -9.69
CA TYR A 403 17.29 27.03 -9.05
C TYR A 403 15.89 26.57 -9.47
N SER A 404 15.02 26.46 -8.48
CA SER A 404 13.60 26.21 -8.68
C SER A 404 12.84 26.72 -7.46
N ARG A 405 11.55 27.01 -7.65
CA ARG A 405 10.65 27.41 -6.57
C ARG A 405 10.65 26.43 -5.39
N PHE A 406 10.91 25.14 -5.62
CA PHE A 406 11.07 24.14 -4.57
C PHE A 406 12.31 24.40 -3.70
N ILE A 407 13.46 24.69 -4.34
CA ILE A 407 14.72 25.01 -3.65
C ILE A 407 14.61 26.34 -2.91
N GLU A 408 13.93 27.34 -3.48
CA GLU A 408 13.63 28.61 -2.80
C GLU A 408 12.77 28.40 -1.53
N GLU A 409 11.59 27.76 -1.68
CA GLU A 409 10.65 27.49 -0.59
C GLU A 409 11.32 26.69 0.55
N LYS A 410 12.08 25.64 0.22
CA LYS A 410 12.80 24.82 1.20
C LYS A 410 14.03 25.50 1.78
N GLY A 411 14.77 26.26 0.98
CA GLY A 411 15.94 27.03 1.43
C GLY A 411 15.56 28.07 2.49
N ARG A 412 14.44 28.77 2.29
CA ARG A 412 13.92 29.75 3.26
C ARG A 412 13.58 29.10 4.62
N VAL A 413 12.87 27.97 4.61
CA VAL A 413 12.54 27.21 5.84
C VAL A 413 13.83 26.75 6.53
N LEU A 414 14.78 26.19 5.78
CA LEU A 414 16.04 25.68 6.28
C LEU A 414 16.91 26.78 6.92
N LEU A 415 17.08 27.91 6.24
CA LEU A 415 17.82 29.07 6.75
C LEU A 415 17.16 29.69 8.00
N SER A 416 15.84 29.63 8.13
CA SER A 416 15.13 30.12 9.32
C SER A 416 15.39 29.28 10.58
N GLY A 417 15.84 28.03 10.42
CA GLY A 417 15.95 27.04 11.51
C GLY A 417 14.62 26.61 12.14
N SER A 418 13.49 27.15 11.69
CA SER A 418 12.14 26.87 12.20
C SER A 418 11.44 25.87 11.30
N PHE A 419 11.44 24.60 11.71
CA PHE A 419 10.80 23.50 10.97
C PHE A 419 9.37 23.28 11.51
N PRO A 420 8.32 23.54 10.71
CA PRO A 420 6.93 23.33 11.14
C PRO A 420 6.71 21.89 11.61
N THR A 421 6.08 21.70 12.77
CA THR A 421 5.81 20.38 13.36
C THR A 421 4.58 19.69 12.75
N ASP A 422 4.22 20.04 11.52
CA ASP A 422 3.24 19.29 10.75
C ASP A 422 3.85 17.92 10.39
N ASN A 423 3.07 16.84 10.40
CA ASN A 423 3.52 15.46 10.10
C ASN A 423 3.94 15.24 8.63
N SER A 424 4.46 16.26 7.95
CA SER A 424 4.95 16.23 6.57
C SER A 424 6.08 15.23 6.37
N LEU A 425 6.94 14.97 7.37
CA LEU A 425 8.03 13.99 7.26
C LEU A 425 7.46 12.56 7.23
N GLU A 426 6.56 12.21 8.16
CA GLU A 426 5.83 10.93 8.16
C GLU A 426 5.05 10.71 6.87
N HIS A 427 4.32 11.73 6.38
CA HIS A 427 3.53 11.62 5.16
C HIS A 427 4.39 11.43 3.90
N LEU A 428 5.47 12.19 3.76
CA LEU A 428 6.38 12.06 2.62
C LEU A 428 7.18 10.74 2.67
N GLN A 429 7.53 10.25 3.87
CA GLN A 429 8.16 8.95 4.06
C GLN A 429 7.22 7.79 3.68
N LYS A 430 5.93 7.86 4.07
CA LYS A 430 4.88 6.94 3.61
C LYS A 430 4.72 6.99 2.09
N ASP A 431 4.72 8.18 1.47
CA ASP A 431 4.62 8.32 0.02
C ASP A 431 5.86 7.74 -0.71
N LEU A 432 7.06 7.85 -0.12
CA LEU A 432 8.27 7.19 -0.61
C LEU A 432 8.18 5.66 -0.53
N GLU A 433 7.63 5.09 0.54
CA GLU A 433 7.38 3.64 0.63
C GLU A 433 6.37 3.15 -0.41
N LEU A 434 5.29 3.90 -0.64
CA LEU A 434 4.31 3.60 -1.68
C LEU A 434 4.93 3.68 -3.09
N ALA A 435 5.80 4.65 -3.35
CA ALA A 435 6.57 4.72 -4.60
C ALA A 435 7.55 3.55 -4.76
N LEU A 436 8.21 3.12 -3.67
CA LEU A 436 9.08 1.95 -3.66
C LEU A 436 8.33 0.63 -3.92
N SER A 437 7.09 0.50 -3.40
CA SER A 437 6.19 -0.60 -3.75
C SER A 437 5.82 -0.56 -5.23
N LEU A 438 5.43 0.61 -5.75
CA LEU A 438 5.03 0.78 -7.15
C LEU A 438 6.13 0.36 -8.13
N GLY A 439 7.38 0.81 -7.95
CA GLY A 439 8.46 0.36 -8.82
C GLY A 439 8.87 -1.10 -8.58
N THR A 440 8.54 -1.71 -7.42
CA THR A 440 8.66 -3.16 -7.24
C THR A 440 7.67 -3.91 -8.14
N ASP A 441 6.41 -3.45 -8.20
CA ASP A 441 5.37 -4.03 -9.08
C ASP A 441 5.75 -3.91 -10.57
N TYR A 442 6.31 -2.76 -10.96
CA TYR A 442 6.81 -2.50 -12.30
C TYR A 442 8.25 -3.00 -12.56
N LYS A 443 8.90 -3.65 -11.59
CA LYS A 443 10.29 -4.14 -11.65
C LYS A 443 11.34 -3.06 -11.98
N GLN A 444 11.04 -1.80 -11.71
CA GLN A 444 11.92 -0.65 -11.91
C GLN A 444 12.87 -0.48 -10.70
N PRO A 445 14.21 -0.56 -10.87
CA PRO A 445 15.16 -0.22 -9.82
C PRO A 445 15.08 1.26 -9.44
N MET A 446 15.05 1.56 -8.13
CA MET A 446 14.90 2.92 -7.58
C MET A 446 15.92 3.20 -6.47
N LEU A 447 17.21 3.02 -6.77
CA LEU A 447 18.30 3.07 -5.77
C LEU A 447 18.34 4.40 -5.00
N VAL A 448 18.15 5.53 -5.71
CA VAL A 448 18.14 6.87 -5.10
C VAL A 448 16.93 7.05 -4.17
N THR A 449 15.75 6.59 -4.58
CA THR A 449 14.54 6.61 -3.76
C THR A 449 14.70 5.78 -2.50
N THR A 450 15.36 4.61 -2.59
CA THR A 450 15.64 3.77 -1.42
C THR A 450 16.54 4.49 -0.43
N ALA A 451 17.64 5.10 -0.90
CA ALA A 451 18.53 5.88 -0.03
C ALA A 451 17.80 7.05 0.64
N ALA A 452 17.00 7.82 -0.12
CA ALA A 452 16.19 8.90 0.42
C ALA A 452 15.19 8.38 1.48
N ASN A 453 14.46 7.29 1.20
CA ASN A 453 13.50 6.72 2.15
C ASN A 453 14.15 6.32 3.48
N GLU A 454 15.34 5.72 3.46
CA GLU A 454 16.06 5.38 4.70
C GLU A 454 16.51 6.64 5.47
N VAL A 455 16.91 7.72 4.78
CA VAL A 455 17.16 9.03 5.43
C VAL A 455 15.90 9.58 6.11
N PHE A 456 14.75 9.53 5.44
CA PHE A 456 13.46 9.95 6.02
C PHE A 456 13.05 9.07 7.21
N LYS A 457 13.29 7.76 7.18
CA LYS A 457 13.08 6.85 8.32
C LYS A 457 13.97 7.18 9.51
N CYS A 458 15.26 7.44 9.27
CA CYS A 458 16.19 7.87 10.31
C CYS A 458 15.72 9.18 10.96
N ALA A 459 15.32 10.18 10.16
CA ALA A 459 14.78 11.44 10.67
C ALA A 459 13.50 11.23 11.53
N ASN A 460 12.52 10.45 11.05
CA ASN A 460 11.32 10.09 11.81
C ASN A 460 11.66 9.36 13.12
N SER A 461 12.59 8.40 13.08
CA SER A 461 12.98 7.60 14.26
C SER A 461 13.63 8.41 15.39
N LEU A 462 14.19 9.58 15.04
CA LEU A 462 14.81 10.53 15.96
C LEU A 462 13.89 11.73 16.25
N LEU A 463 12.62 11.67 15.83
CA LEU A 463 11.57 12.67 16.05
C LEU A 463 11.89 14.07 15.48
N TYR A 464 12.67 14.14 14.40
CA TYR A 464 12.89 15.40 13.69
C TYR A 464 11.68 15.79 12.83
N SER A 465 11.35 17.08 12.78
CA SER A 465 10.30 17.64 11.92
C SER A 465 10.73 17.85 10.47
N ASP A 466 12.03 17.95 10.17
CA ASP A 466 12.57 17.98 8.80
C ASP A 466 13.87 17.16 8.69
N VAL A 467 14.13 16.63 7.49
CA VAL A 467 15.35 15.88 7.15
C VAL A 467 16.62 16.72 7.32
N TYR A 468 16.56 18.03 7.13
CA TYR A 468 17.73 18.88 7.43
C TYR A 468 18.05 18.94 8.93
N ALA A 469 17.03 18.91 9.80
CA ALA A 469 17.27 18.86 11.25
C ALA A 469 18.00 17.55 11.64
N PHE A 470 17.74 16.45 10.94
CA PHE A 470 18.51 15.22 11.05
C PHE A 470 19.98 15.40 10.62
N TYR A 471 20.25 15.89 9.40
CA TYR A 471 21.64 16.06 8.92
C TYR A 471 22.45 17.06 9.74
N SER A 472 21.83 18.14 10.22
CA SER A 472 22.51 19.21 10.96
C SER A 472 22.83 18.87 12.42
N ASN A 473 22.16 17.87 13.01
CA ASN A 473 22.36 17.43 14.40
C ASN A 473 22.98 16.03 14.53
N SER A 474 23.07 15.23 13.46
CA SER A 474 23.75 13.92 13.46
C SER A 474 25.28 14.05 13.35
N SER A 475 25.86 14.99 14.10
CA SER A 475 27.21 15.52 13.91
C SER A 475 28.18 15.26 15.05
#